data_AF-A0A1M5WRF5-F1
#
_entry.id   AF-A0A1M5WRF5-F1
#
_cell.length_a   1.000
_cell.length_b   1.000
_cell.length_c   1.000
_cell.angle_alpha   90.00
_cell.angle_beta   90.00
_cell.angle_gamma   90.00
#
_symmetry.space_group_name_H-M   'P 1'
#
loop_
_entity.id
_entity.type
_entity.pdbx_description
1 polymer ?
#
loop_
_entity_poly.entity_id
_entity_poly.type
_entity_poly.pdbx_seq_one_letter_code
_entity_poly.pdbx_strand_id
1 'polypeptide(L)'
;MTIWSYPIRIFRFYRDGFAAMTVGRTLWKLIFIKLFIMFAVLKVFFFPDFLTTRFDTDEQRAGYVLEQITNGAANQDERRNSHGRD
;
A
#
# COMPACT_ATOMS: atom_id res chain seq x y z
N MET A 1 0.90 -19.59 -41.32
CA MET A 1 1.57 -19.09 -40.12
C MET A 1 0.88 -17.80 -39.64
N THR A 2 -0.26 -17.92 -38.94
CA THR A 2 -1.04 -16.77 -38.45
C THR A 2 -1.55 -17.07 -37.04
N ILE A 3 -0.61 -17.11 -36.10
CA ILE A 3 -0.85 -17.35 -34.67
C ILE A 3 -1.44 -16.10 -33.98
N TRP A 4 -1.53 -14.98 -34.69
CA TRP A 4 -1.75 -13.64 -34.12
C TRP A 4 -3.22 -13.17 -34.01
N SER A 5 -4.22 -13.96 -34.43
CA SER A 5 -5.62 -13.46 -34.55
C SER A 5 -6.63 -14.09 -33.58
N TYR A 6 -6.22 -15.05 -32.75
CA TYR A 6 -7.12 -15.75 -31.82
C TYR A 6 -7.43 -15.04 -30.50
N PRO A 7 -6.50 -14.31 -29.84
CA PRO A 7 -6.79 -13.77 -28.50
C PRO A 7 -7.86 -12.67 -28.52
N ILE A 8 -7.98 -11.93 -29.63
CA ILE A 8 -8.97 -10.86 -29.79
C ILE A 8 -10.40 -11.40 -29.80
N ARG A 9 -10.62 -12.59 -30.39
CA ARG A 9 -11.95 -13.23 -30.40
C ARG A 9 -12.35 -13.73 -29.01
N ILE A 10 -11.40 -14.30 -28.28
CA ILE A 10 -11.61 -14.79 -26.92
C ILE A 10 -11.89 -13.63 -25.97
N PHE A 11 -11.12 -12.54 -26.08
CA PHE A 11 -11.35 -11.33 -25.29
C PHE A 11 -12.71 -10.69 -25.59
N ARG A 12 -13.11 -10.61 -26.87
CA ARG A 12 -14.41 -10.06 -27.25
C ARG A 12 -15.56 -10.93 -26.78
N PHE A 13 -15.45 -12.26 -26.87
CA PHE A 13 -16.45 -13.17 -26.35
C PHE A 13 -16.56 -13.13 -24.82
N TYR A 14 -15.43 -13.02 -24.10
CA TYR A 14 -15.42 -12.87 -22.65
C TYR A 14 -16.04 -11.54 -22.22
N ARG A 15 -15.65 -10.44 -22.87
CA ARG A 15 -16.20 -9.11 -22.60
C ARG A 15 -17.68 -9.02 -22.95
N ASP A 16 -18.09 -9.56 -24.09
CA ASP A 16 -19.48 -9.51 -24.56
C ASP A 16 -20.37 -10.45 -23.73
N GLY A 17 -19.90 -11.65 -23.36
CA GLY A 17 -20.60 -12.55 -22.44
C GLY A 17 -20.71 -11.99 -21.02
N PHE A 18 -19.64 -11.37 -20.52
CA PHE A 18 -19.62 -10.69 -19.22
C PHE A 18 -20.51 -9.44 -19.19
N ALA A 19 -20.57 -8.68 -20.30
CA ALA A 19 -21.38 -7.46 -20.41
C ALA A 19 -22.87 -7.75 -20.71
N ALA A 20 -23.19 -8.81 -21.45
CA ALA A 20 -24.55 -9.22 -21.78
C ALA A 20 -25.28 -9.87 -20.61
N MET A 21 -24.55 -10.41 -19.62
CA MET A 21 -25.15 -10.92 -18.39
C MET A 21 -25.37 -9.78 -17.39
N THR A 22 -26.63 -9.40 -17.19
CA THR A 22 -27.09 -8.56 -16.06
C THR A 22 -26.60 -9.10 -14.70
N VAL A 23 -26.42 -10.41 -14.59
CA VAL A 23 -25.83 -11.10 -13.44
C VAL A 23 -24.35 -10.72 -13.24
N GLY A 24 -23.54 -10.68 -14.31
CA GLY A 24 -22.11 -10.33 -14.23
C GLY A 24 -21.88 -8.91 -13.75
N ARG A 25 -22.69 -7.95 -14.24
CA ARG A 25 -22.67 -6.56 -13.76
C ARG A 25 -23.05 -6.46 -12.27
N THR A 26 -24.00 -7.27 -11.82
CA THR A 26 -24.45 -7.31 -10.42
C THR A 26 -23.38 -7.94 -9.52
N LEU A 27 -22.75 -9.02 -9.96
CA LEU A 27 -21.65 -9.68 -9.26
C LEU A 27 -20.42 -8.77 -9.13
N TRP A 28 -20.08 -8.06 -10.21
CA TRP A 28 -18.98 -7.10 -10.18
C TRP A 28 -19.26 -5.95 -9.22
N LYS A 29 -20.49 -5.41 -9.21
CA LYS A 29 -20.92 -4.44 -8.19
C LYS A 29 -20.77 -4.99 -6.77
N LEU A 30 -21.13 -6.26 -6.53
CA LEU A 30 -20.93 -6.90 -5.23
C LEU A 30 -19.45 -7.02 -4.85
N ILE A 31 -18.58 -7.39 -5.79
CA ILE A 31 -17.13 -7.45 -5.57
C ILE A 31 -16.59 -6.05 -5.26
N PHE A 32 -17.02 -5.02 -6.01
CA PHE A 32 -16.65 -3.63 -5.75
C PHE A 32 -17.13 -3.14 -4.39
N ILE A 33 -18.38 -3.43 -4.04
CA ILE A 33 -18.96 -3.09 -2.74
C ILE A 33 -18.16 -3.78 -1.63
N LYS A 34 -17.84 -5.05 -1.78
CA LYS A 34 -17.06 -5.78 -0.77
C LYS A 34 -15.64 -5.23 -0.66
N LEU A 35 -14.97 -4.97 -1.77
CA LEU A 35 -13.66 -4.31 -1.80
C LEU A 35 -13.70 -2.94 -1.13
N PHE A 36 -14.72 -2.13 -1.45
CA PHE A 36 -14.90 -0.81 -0.86
C PHE A 36 -15.20 -0.88 0.63
N ILE A 37 -16.07 -1.79 1.07
CA ILE A 37 -16.39 -2.00 2.49
C ILE A 37 -15.15 -2.51 3.24
N MET A 38 -14.43 -3.50 2.70
CA MET A 38 -13.22 -4.01 3.35
C MET A 38 -12.13 -2.93 3.41
N PHE A 39 -11.95 -2.15 2.35
CA PHE A 39 -11.03 -1.02 2.34
C PHE A 39 -11.46 0.09 3.30
N ALA A 40 -12.75 0.43 3.36
CA ALA A 40 -13.27 1.46 4.25
C ALA A 40 -13.22 1.02 5.71
N VAL A 41 -13.55 -0.22 6.03
CA VAL A 41 -13.45 -0.78 7.39
C VAL A 41 -11.99 -0.85 7.81
N LEU A 42 -11.09 -1.41 6.99
CA LEU A 42 -9.65 -1.36 7.28
C LEU A 42 -9.15 0.08 7.36
N LYS A 43 -9.61 1.00 6.51
CA LYS A 43 -9.18 2.40 6.60
C LYS A 43 -9.68 3.07 7.89
N VAL A 44 -10.94 2.86 8.26
CA VAL A 44 -11.56 3.53 9.43
C VAL A 44 -11.27 2.82 10.75
N PHE A 45 -10.98 1.51 10.77
CA PHE A 45 -10.56 0.77 11.97
C PHE A 45 -9.04 0.65 12.12
N PHE A 46 -8.28 0.61 11.04
CA PHE A 46 -6.82 0.52 11.07
C PHE A 46 -6.14 1.90 10.95
N PHE A 47 -6.82 2.94 10.44
CA PHE A 47 -6.35 4.34 10.48
C PHE A 47 -7.13 5.36 11.37
N PRO A 48 -8.03 5.00 12.29
CA PRO A 48 -8.60 5.99 13.22
C PRO A 48 -7.52 6.45 14.22
N ASP A 49 -6.65 5.55 14.68
CA ASP A 49 -5.53 5.93 15.54
C ASP A 49 -4.33 6.49 14.76
N PHE A 50 -4.23 6.23 13.46
CA PHE A 50 -3.16 6.78 12.62
C PHE A 50 -3.41 8.23 12.20
N LEU A 51 -4.69 8.64 12.06
CA LEU A 51 -5.05 10.02 11.74
C LEU A 51 -5.62 10.80 12.93
N THR A 52 -6.07 10.12 14.00
CA THR A 52 -6.82 10.76 15.08
C THR A 52 -6.29 10.46 16.48
N THR A 53 -5.20 9.70 16.64
CA THR A 53 -4.55 9.50 17.94
C THR A 53 -3.10 10.00 17.96
N ARG A 54 -2.99 11.23 18.47
CA ARG A 54 -2.05 11.63 19.53
C ARG A 54 -0.60 11.95 19.18
N PHE A 55 -0.31 12.79 18.18
CA PHE A 55 0.80 13.75 18.32
C PHE A 55 0.42 15.09 17.72
N ASP A 56 0.77 16.17 18.42
CA ASP A 56 0.54 17.57 18.03
C ASP A 56 1.19 17.94 16.67
N THR A 57 2.00 17.05 16.07
CA THR A 57 2.55 17.16 14.70
C THR A 57 3.32 15.87 14.39
N ASP A 58 2.99 15.16 13.30
CA ASP A 58 3.81 14.03 12.80
C ASP A 58 5.26 14.46 12.49
N GLU A 59 5.47 15.75 12.21
CA GLU A 59 6.80 16.34 12.05
C GLU A 59 7.68 16.23 13.31
N GLN A 60 7.13 16.31 14.53
CA GLN A 60 7.94 16.24 15.76
C GLN A 60 8.48 14.83 16.03
N ARG A 61 7.68 13.80 15.74
CA ARG A 61 8.09 12.40 15.96
C ARG A 61 9.09 11.95 14.89
N ALA A 62 8.88 12.37 13.64
CA ALA A 62 9.85 12.19 12.58
C ALA A 62 11.18 12.90 12.90
N GLY A 63 11.12 14.14 13.42
CA GLY A 63 12.29 14.89 13.86
C GLY A 63 13.07 14.19 14.97
N TYR A 64 12.40 13.70 16.01
CA TYR A 64 13.06 13.00 17.13
C TYR A 64 13.71 11.68 16.69
N VAL A 65 13.05 10.90 15.82
CA VAL A 65 13.64 9.65 15.28
C VAL A 65 14.84 9.97 14.38
N LEU A 66 14.75 11.01 13.55
CA LEU A 66 15.87 11.46 12.71
C LEU A 66 17.07 11.87 13.58
N GLU A 67 16.83 12.65 14.64
CA GLU A 67 17.85 13.10 15.57
C GLU A 67 18.53 11.94 16.31
N GLN A 68 17.77 10.92 16.73
CA GLN A 68 18.35 9.72 17.35
C GLN A 68 19.18 8.87 16.37
N ILE A 69 18.76 8.75 15.11
CA ILE A 69 19.52 8.01 14.08
C ILE A 69 20.80 8.78 13.70
N THR A 70 20.72 10.11 13.56
CA THR A 70 21.88 10.95 13.25
C THR A 70 22.88 11.01 14.42
N ASN A 71 22.42 11.16 15.66
CA ASN A 71 23.30 11.14 16.84
C ASN A 71 23.87 9.75 17.13
N GLY A 72 23.10 8.68 16.88
CA GLY A 72 23.59 7.30 16.99
C GLY A 72 24.72 6.99 16.00
N ALA A 73 24.65 7.55 14.79
CA ALA A 73 25.70 7.43 13.78
C ALA A 73 26.99 8.19 14.18
N ALA A 74 26.87 9.40 14.74
CA ALA A 74 28.03 10.19 15.20
C ALA A 74 28.82 9.51 16.33
N ASN A 75 28.12 8.86 17.28
CA ASN A 75 28.76 8.13 18.39
C ASN A 75 29.44 6.82 17.95
N GLN A 76 29.03 6.25 16.81
CA GLN A 76 29.65 5.03 16.27
C GLN A 76 31.05 5.29 15.73
N ASP A 77 31.29 6.47 15.15
CA ASP A 77 32.61 6.85 14.62
C ASP A 77 33.64 7.10 15.73
N GLU A 78 33.22 7.66 16.87
CA GLU A 78 34.11 7.85 18.04
C GLU A 78 34.53 6.53 18.70
N ARG A 79 33.61 5.55 18.78
CA ARG A 79 33.93 4.19 19.28
C ARG A 79 34.83 3.41 18.31
N ARG A 80 34.70 3.64 17.00
CA ARG A 80 35.58 3.03 15.98
C ARG A 80 36.99 3.61 16.02
N ASN A 81 37.13 4.91 16.30
CA ASN A 81 38.41 5.61 16.30
C ASN A 81 39.20 5.46 17.63
N SER A 82 38.54 5.01 18.71
CA SER A 82 39.18 4.73 20.00
C SER A 82 39.75 3.32 20.14
N HIS A 83 39.42 2.40 19.21
CA HIS A 83 39.85 0.99 19.25
C HIS A 83 40.86 0.63 18.14
N GLY A 84 41.34 1.64 17.40
CA GLY A 84 42.39 1.51 16.39
C GLY A 84 43.69 2.23 16.78
N ARG A 85 43.86 2.56 18.07
CA ARG A 85 45.00 3.34 18.58
C ARG A 85 45.79 2.63 19.68
N ASP A 86 45.53 1.34 19.85
CA ASP A 86 46.03 0.44 20.89
C ASP A 86 46.67 -0.81 20.28
#